data_AF-A0A7J9G874-F1
#
_entry.id   AF-A0A7J9G874-F1
#
_cell.length_a   1.000
_cell.length_b   1.000
_cell.length_c   1.000
_cell.angle_alpha   90.00
_cell.angle_beta   90.00
_cell.angle_gamma   90.00
#
_symmetry.space_group_name_H-M   'P 1'
#
loop_
_entity.id
_entity.type
_entity.pdbx_description
1 polymer ?
#
loop_
_entity_poly.entity_id
_entity_poly.type
_entity_poly.pdbx_seq_one_letter_code
_entity_poly.pdbx_strand_id
1 'polypeptide(L)' 'MAAPVMDPQYLKEIEKARRDLRALISSNQCAPIMLRLAWHDAGTYDAKTKTGGPNGSIRLGNELQHAANSGLKKAVDLC' A
#
# COMPACT_ATOMS: atom_id res chain seq x y z
N MET A 1 -13.74 -13.09 9.78
CA MET A 1 -13.09 -12.53 10.99
C MET A 1 -13.80 -11.24 11.34
N ALA A 2 -14.00 -10.94 12.63
CA ALA A 2 -14.52 -9.64 13.04
C ALA A 2 -13.45 -8.56 12.76
N ALA A 3 -13.86 -7.39 12.25
CA ALA A 3 -12.95 -6.27 12.09
C ALA A 3 -12.40 -5.86 13.48
N PRO A 4 -11.11 -5.56 13.59
CA PRO A 4 -10.55 -5.16 14.88
C PRO A 4 -11.11 -3.78 15.27
N VAL A 5 -11.33 -3.58 16.58
CA VAL A 5 -11.74 -2.28 17.11
C VAL A 5 -10.53 -1.35 17.09
N MET A 6 -10.60 -0.28 16.30
CA MET A 6 -9.56 0.74 16.20
C MET A 6 -9.89 1.92 17.11
N ASP A 7 -8.86 2.59 17.64
CA ASP A 7 -9.08 3.79 18.44
C ASP A 7 -9.63 4.96 17.59
N PRO A 8 -10.42 5.86 18.18
CA PRO A 8 -11.02 6.97 17.44
C PRO A 8 -10.01 7.94 16.82
N GLN A 9 -8.80 8.05 17.38
CA GLN A 9 -7.77 8.94 16.83
C GLN A 9 -7.20 8.35 15.53
N TYR A 10 -6.94 7.04 15.51
CA TYR A 10 -6.47 6.33 14.32
C TYR A 10 -7.46 6.42 13.16
N LEU A 11 -8.77 6.30 13.44
CA LEU A 11 -9.80 6.51 12.43
C LEU A 11 -9.78 7.93 11.85
N LYS A 12 -9.57 8.96 12.68
CA LYS A 12 -9.43 10.34 12.21
C LYS A 12 -8.21 10.53 11.30
N GLU A 13 -7.09 9.91 11.65
CA GLU A 13 -5.88 9.96 10.82
C GLU A 13 -6.08 9.24 9.48
N ILE A 14 -6.80 8.10 9.44
CA ILE A 14 -7.17 7.44 8.19
C ILE A 14 -7.98 8.38 7.29
N GLU A 15 -8.98 9.07 7.83
CA GLU A 15 -9.80 10.00 7.05
C GLU A 15 -9.01 11.19 6.52
N LYS A 16 -8.04 11.68 7.31
CA LYS A 16 -7.11 12.72 6.89
C LYS A 16 -6.20 12.21 5.75
N ALA A 17 -5.53 11.10 5.96
CA ALA A 17 -4.67 10.47 4.95
C ALA A 17 -5.41 10.19 3.65
N ARG A 18 -6.68 9.78 3.70
CA ARG A 18 -7.51 9.58 2.50
C ARG A 18 -7.69 10.87 1.68
N ARG A 19 -7.87 12.01 2.33
CA ARG A 19 -7.98 13.31 1.64
C ARG A 19 -6.65 13.72 1.03
N ASP A 20 -5.57 13.56 1.79
CA ASP A 20 -4.22 13.90 1.34
C ASP A 20 -3.80 13.03 0.14
N LEU A 21 -4.07 11.73 0.19
CA LEU A 21 -3.82 10.80 -0.91
C LEU A 21 -4.62 11.14 -2.18
N ARG A 22 -5.89 11.58 -2.05
CA ARG A 22 -6.66 12.03 -3.21
C ARG A 22 -6.03 13.25 -3.89
N ALA A 23 -5.56 14.21 -3.08
CA ALA A 23 -4.87 15.39 -3.60
C ALA A 23 -3.56 14.99 -4.29
N LEU A 24 -2.76 14.13 -3.65
CA LEU A 24 -1.49 13.63 -4.16
C LEU A 24 -1.60 12.85 -5.47
N ILE A 25 -2.59 11.95 -5.55
CA ILE A 25 -2.85 11.15 -6.75
C ILE A 25 -3.28 12.03 -7.93
N SER A 26 -4.10 13.05 -7.67
CA SER A 26 -4.56 13.99 -8.67
C SER A 26 -3.42 14.89 -9.17
N SER A 27 -2.64 15.47 -8.25
CA SER A 27 -1.56 16.40 -8.60
C SER A 27 -0.40 15.75 -9.35
N ASN A 28 -0.04 14.52 -8.99
CA ASN A 28 1.05 13.77 -9.62
C ASN A 28 0.59 12.84 -10.76
N GLN A 29 -0.72 12.79 -11.04
CA GLN A 29 -1.32 11.90 -12.04
C GLN A 29 -0.87 10.42 -11.89
N CYS A 30 -0.67 9.97 -10.65
CA CYS A 30 -0.01 8.70 -10.34
C CYS A 30 -0.99 7.58 -9.96
N ALA A 31 -2.27 7.71 -10.30
CA ALA A 31 -3.29 6.70 -9.96
C ALA A 31 -2.93 5.27 -10.43
N PRO A 32 -2.44 5.05 -11.67
CA PRO A 32 -2.11 3.69 -12.13
C PRO A 32 -0.98 3.04 -11.34
N ILE A 33 0.06 3.80 -10.97
CA ILE A 33 1.21 3.24 -10.22
C ILE A 33 0.86 3.01 -8.75
N MET A 34 -0.01 3.83 -8.15
CA MET A 34 -0.53 3.60 -6.80
C MET A 34 -1.42 2.36 -6.73
N LEU A 35 -2.26 2.14 -7.76
CA LEU A 35 -3.05 0.91 -7.86
C LEU A 35 -2.16 -0.32 -8.02
N ARG A 36 -1.13 -0.23 -8.87
CA ARG A 36 -0.14 -1.31 -9.04
C ARG A 36 0.59 -1.62 -7.73
N LEU A 37 1.01 -0.60 -6.98
CA LEU A 37 1.66 -0.78 -5.68
C LEU A 37 0.76 -1.56 -4.72
N ALA A 38 -0.51 -1.16 -4.56
CA ALA A 38 -1.45 -1.85 -3.69
C ALA A 38 -1.72 -3.30 -4.12
N TRP A 39 -1.84 -3.55 -5.43
CA TRP A 39 -2.00 -4.90 -5.98
C TRP A 39 -0.80 -5.79 -5.67
N HIS A 40 0.42 -5.29 -5.86
CA HIS A 40 1.63 -6.08 -5.68
C HIS A 40 1.85 -6.45 -4.20
N ASP A 41 1.56 -5.57 -3.24
CA ASP A 41 1.66 -5.88 -1.80
C ASP A 41 0.65 -6.98 -1.43
N ALA A 42 -0.61 -6.81 -1.83
CA ALA A 42 -1.68 -7.77 -1.57
C ALA A 42 -1.49 -9.13 -2.26
N GLY A 43 -0.93 -9.12 -3.48
CA GLY A 43 -0.75 -10.30 -4.33
C GLY A 43 0.28 -11.32 -3.81
N THR A 44 1.02 -10.99 -2.76
CA THR A 44 1.98 -11.92 -2.12
C THR A 44 1.31 -12.93 -1.17
N TYR A 45 0.00 -12.83 -0.94
CA TYR A 45 -0.70 -13.70 0.01
C TYR A 45 -0.78 -15.16 -0.46
N ASP A 46 -0.25 -16.09 0.33
CA ASP A 46 -0.45 -17.53 0.20
C ASP A 46 -1.42 -18.04 1.28
N ALA A 47 -2.56 -18.58 0.87
CA ALA A 47 -3.59 -19.09 1.77
C ALA A 47 -3.20 -20.37 2.52
N LYS A 48 -2.26 -21.16 1.99
CA LYS A 48 -1.82 -22.43 2.62
C LYS A 48 -0.93 -22.15 3.82
N THR A 49 0.05 -21.26 3.65
CA THR A 49 1.01 -20.88 4.69
C THR A 49 0.54 -19.69 5.53
N LYS A 50 -0.47 -18.94 5.05
CA LYS A 50 -0.95 -17.69 5.63
C LYS A 50 0.16 -16.62 5.73
N THR A 51 1.04 -16.58 4.74
CA THR A 51 2.15 -15.62 4.65
C THR A 51 1.92 -14.60 3.54
N GLY A 52 2.58 -13.44 3.64
CA GLY A 52 2.42 -12.34 2.69
C GLY A 52 1.11 -11.58 2.87
N GLY A 53 0.68 -10.88 1.82
CA GLY A 53 -0.55 -10.08 1.79
C GLY A 53 -0.34 -8.61 2.14
N PRO A 54 -1.44 -7.84 2.26
CA PRO A 54 -1.42 -6.38 2.36
C PRO A 54 -0.99 -5.91 3.76
N ASN A 55 0.30 -6.05 4.05
CA ASN A 55 0.94 -5.70 5.33
C ASN A 55 1.97 -4.57 5.16
N GLY A 56 2.10 -4.03 3.95
CA GLY A 56 3.01 -2.96 3.59
C GLY A 56 4.48 -3.40 3.49
N SER A 57 4.77 -4.71 3.42
CA SER A 57 6.12 -5.24 3.22
C SER A 57 6.73 -4.78 1.88
N ILE A 58 5.91 -4.41 0.90
CA ILE A 58 6.36 -3.84 -0.38
C ILE A 58 7.25 -2.59 -0.26
N ARG A 59 7.26 -1.90 0.89
CA ARG A 59 8.16 -0.75 1.13
C ARG A 59 9.60 -1.16 1.46
N LEU A 60 9.83 -2.44 1.78
CA LEU A 60 11.13 -2.95 2.18
C LEU A 60 12.04 -3.14 0.96
N GLY A 61 13.32 -2.81 1.11
CA GLY A 61 14.28 -2.80 -0.01
C GLY A 61 14.47 -4.15 -0.69
N ASN A 62 14.35 -5.25 0.06
CA ASN A 62 14.40 -6.61 -0.47
C ASN A 62 13.23 -6.90 -1.42
N GLU A 63 12.01 -6.52 -1.03
CA GLU A 63 10.82 -6.77 -1.84
C GLU A 63 10.74 -5.85 -3.07
N LEU A 64 11.19 -4.60 -2.95
CA LEU A 64 11.29 -3.68 -4.08
C LEU A 64 12.28 -4.14 -5.16
N GLN A 65 13.27 -4.96 -4.80
CA GLN A 65 14.25 -5.52 -5.74
C GLN A 65 13.70 -6.72 -6.53
N HIS A 66 12.53 -7.26 -6.18
CA HIS A 66 11.90 -8.31 -6.99
C HIS A 66 11.62 -7.80 -8.40
N ALA A 67 11.89 -8.62 -9.42
CA ALA A 67 11.71 -8.24 -10.82
C ALA A 67 10.28 -7.75 -11.13
N ALA A 68 9.26 -8.37 -10.52
CA ALA A 68 7.86 -7.97 -10.66
C ALA A 68 7.58 -6.55 -10.11
N ASN A 69 8.35 -6.10 -9.12
CA ASN A 69 8.19 -4.81 -8.46
C ASN A 69 9.04 -3.69 -9.09
N SER A 70 9.66 -3.96 -10.24
CA SER A 70 10.44 -2.95 -10.97
C SER A 70 9.63 -1.69 -11.24
N GLY A 71 10.18 -0.55 -10.81
CA GLY A 71 9.58 0.77 -10.90
C GLY A 71 8.71 1.19 -9.71
N LEU A 72 8.32 0.26 -8.80
CA LEU A 72 7.43 0.58 -7.68
C LEU A 72 8.08 1.42 -6.59
N LYS A 73 9.42 1.49 -6.54
CA LYS A 73 10.12 2.43 -5.65
C LYS A 73 9.65 3.89 -5.85
N LYS A 74 9.33 4.27 -7.09
CA LYS A 74 8.78 5.61 -7.39
C LYS A 74 7.44 5.86 -6.72
N ALA A 75 6.60 4.84 -6.58
CA ALA A 75 5.30 4.97 -5.89
C ALA A 75 5.48 5.05 -4.38
N VAL A 76 6.43 4.29 -3.82
CA VAL A 76 6.77 4.38 -2.39
C VAL A 76 7.32 5.75 -2.04
N ASP A 77 8.21 6.32 -2.88
CA ASP A 77 8.81 7.64 -2.63
C ASP A 77 7.83 8.81 -2.78
N LEU A 78 6.62 8.58 -3.32
CA LEU A 78 5.56 9.58 -3.44
C LEU A 78 4.69 9.67 -2.18
N CYS A 79 4.76 8.70 -1.26
CA CYS A 79 3.96 8.63 -0.04
C CYS A 79 4.81 8.93 1.20
#